data_AF-M2YE28-F1
#
_entry.id   AF-M2YE28-F1
#
_cell.length_a   1.000
_cell.length_b   1.000
_cell.length_c   1.000
_cell.angle_alpha   90.00
_cell.angle_beta   90.00
_cell.angle_gamma   90.00
#
_symmetry.space_group_name_H-M   'P 1'
#
loop_
_entity.id
_entity.type
_entity.pdbx_description
1 polymer ?
#
loop_
_entity_poly.entity_id
_entity_poly.type
_entity_poly.pdbx_seq_one_letter_code
_entity_poly.pdbx_strand_id
1 'polypeptide(L)' 'MFVLDTGCRWRDLPEQLGCGSGHTAWRRLREWQDAGVWDRLHQLVLDELSNIDELDWTRGCIDAVSVRSKRGAS' A
#
# COMPACT_ATOMS: atom_id res chain seq x y z
N MET A 1 -2.23 16.81 -1.08
CA MET A 1 -3.27 15.85 -1.52
C MET A 1 -3.82 15.19 -0.26
N PHE A 2 -5.11 15.33 0.04
CA PHE A 2 -5.72 14.71 1.21
C PHE A 2 -6.63 13.56 0.76
N VAL A 3 -6.37 12.35 1.26
CA VAL A 3 -7.11 11.13 0.89
C VAL A 3 -8.62 11.27 1.18
N LEU A 4 -8.96 12.00 2.25
CA LEU A 4 -10.34 12.25 2.68
C LEU A 4 -11.11 13.25 1.81
N ASP A 5 -10.41 14.06 1.01
CA ASP A 5 -11.01 15.10 0.18
C ASP A 5 -11.17 14.64 -1.28
N THR A 6 -10.12 14.03 -1.86
CA THR A 6 -10.13 13.64 -3.28
C THR A 6 -10.45 12.16 -3.52
N GLY A 7 -10.47 11.34 -2.46
CA GLY A 7 -10.52 9.89 -2.56
C GLY A 7 -9.23 9.28 -3.13
N CYS A 8 -8.15 10.07 -3.21
CA CYS A 8 -6.84 9.67 -3.72
C CYS A 8 -6.87 9.12 -5.16
N ARG A 9 -7.53 9.81 -6.10
CA ARG A 9 -7.50 9.38 -7.50
C ARG A 9 -6.08 9.49 -8.02
N TRP A 10 -5.67 8.53 -8.86
CA TRP A 10 -4.34 8.51 -9.46
C TRP A 10 -3.97 9.82 -10.16
N ARG A 11 -4.92 10.51 -10.80
CA ARG A 11 -4.67 11.79 -11.50
C ARG A 11 -4.38 12.97 -10.57
N ASP A 12 -4.74 12.86 -9.30
CA ASP A 12 -4.57 13.95 -8.32
C ASP A 12 -3.24 13.80 -7.55
N LEU A 13 -2.40 12.84 -7.97
CA LEU A 13 -1.17 12.49 -7.30
C LEU A 13 -0.15 13.64 -7.47
N PRO A 14 0.47 14.14 -6.38
CA PRO A 14 1.37 15.27 -6.45
C PRO A 14 2.56 15.01 -7.38
N GLU A 15 2.88 15.99 -8.25
CA GLU A 15 4.03 15.89 -9.15
C GLU A 15 5.36 15.78 -8.39
N GLN A 16 5.44 16.34 -7.17
CA GLN A 16 6.61 16.29 -6.30
C GLN A 16 7.02 14.86 -5.91
N LEU A 17 6.11 13.88 -6.03
CA LEU A 17 6.43 12.47 -5.80
C LEU A 17 7.26 11.84 -6.94
N GLY A 18 7.55 12.59 -8.02
CA GLY A 18 8.41 12.12 -9.11
C GLY A 18 7.83 10.95 -9.90
N CYS A 19 6.54 10.63 -9.70
CA CYS A 19 5.90 9.46 -10.29
C CYS A 19 5.51 9.67 -11.77
N GLY A 20 5.64 10.90 -12.29
CA GLY A 20 5.08 11.31 -13.58
C GLY A 20 3.57 11.46 -13.48
N SER A 21 2.83 10.99 -14.50
CA SER A 21 1.38 10.99 -14.45
C SER A 21 0.83 9.89 -13.53
N GLY A 22 -0.39 10.11 -13.01
CA GLY A 22 -1.12 9.12 -12.22
C GLY A 22 -1.25 7.74 -12.88
N HIS A 23 -1.45 7.70 -14.20
CA HIS A 23 -1.53 6.45 -14.95
C HIS A 23 -0.20 5.69 -14.94
N THR A 24 0.92 6.40 -15.06
CA THR A 24 2.25 5.80 -14.98
C THR A 24 2.52 5.26 -13.57
N ALA A 25 2.12 6.00 -12.53
CA ALA A 25 2.21 5.55 -11.14
C ALA A 25 1.41 4.25 -10.90
N TRP A 26 0.16 4.20 -11.37
CA TRP A 26 -0.68 3.01 -11.25
C TRP A 26 -0.12 1.80 -11.99
N ARG A 27 0.39 1.98 -13.21
CA ARG A 27 1.00 0.88 -13.98
C ARG A 27 2.21 0.29 -13.26
N ARG A 28 3.09 1.14 -12.72
CA ARG A 28 4.26 0.70 -11.94
C ARG A 28 3.84 -0.05 -10.68
N LEU A 29 2.83 0.47 -9.97
CA LEU A 29 2.27 -0.24 -8.82
C LEU A 29 1.79 -1.64 -9.21
N ARG A 30 1.11 -1.76 -10.36
CA ARG A 30 0.63 -3.04 -10.86
C ARG A 30 1.77 -4.00 -11.19
N GLU A 31 2.82 -3.51 -11.86
CA GLU A 31 4.01 -4.29 -12.18
C GLU A 31 4.70 -4.81 -10.91
N TRP A 32 4.78 -3.98 -9.87
CA TRP A 32 5.33 -4.40 -8.56
C TRP A 32 4.47 -5.44 -7.87
N GLN A 33 3.14 -5.32 -7.97
CA GLN A 33 2.22 -6.33 -7.46
C GLN A 33 2.42 -7.67 -8.18
N ASP A 34 2.45 -7.66 -9.51
CA ASP A 34 2.61 -8.88 -10.30
C ASP A 34 4.02 -9.49 -10.11
N ALA A 35 5.03 -8.68 -9.81
CA ALA A 35 6.38 -9.13 -9.46
C ALA A 35 6.55 -9.60 -8.00
N GLY A 36 5.50 -9.50 -7.16
CA GLY A 36 5.53 -9.90 -5.75
C GLY A 36 6.41 -9.02 -4.86
N VAL A 37 6.62 -7.75 -5.25
CA VAL A 37 7.48 -6.81 -4.50
C VAL A 37 6.93 -6.58 -3.10
N TRP A 38 5.61 -6.45 -2.96
CA TRP A 38 4.96 -6.19 -1.67
C TRP A 38 5.14 -7.35 -0.69
N ASP A 39 5.03 -8.58 -1.16
CA ASP A 39 5.21 -9.77 -0.33
C ASP A 39 6.65 -9.83 0.21
N ARG A 40 7.64 -9.57 -0.65
CA ARG A 40 9.06 -9.54 -0.26
C ARG A 40 9.37 -8.39 0.69
N LEU A 41 8.83 -7.20 0.43
CA LEU A 41 9.02 -6.05 1.30
C LEU A 41 8.41 -6.31 2.69
N HIS A 42 7.23 -6.92 2.75
CA HIS A 42 6.58 -7.26 4.00
C HIS A 42 7.42 -8.25 4.82
N GLN A 43 7.95 -9.30 4.18
CA GLN A 43 8.86 -10.25 4.86
C GLN A 43 10.12 -9.55 5.36
N LEU A 44 10.76 -8.70 4.55
CA LEU A 44 11.96 -7.98 4.95
C LEU A 44 11.73 -7.09 6.19
N VAL A 45 10.59 -6.40 6.25
CA VAL A 45 10.22 -5.58 7.41
C VAL A 45 9.99 -6.47 8.64
N LEU A 46 9.30 -7.60 8.49
CA LEU A 46 9.09 -8.54 9.61
C LEU A 46 10.41 -9.13 10.11
N ASP A 47 11.33 -9.47 9.21
CA ASP A 47 12.66 -9.99 9.56
C ASP A 47 13.46 -8.93 10.34
N GLU A 48 13.47 -7.68 9.87
CA GLU A 48 14.17 -6.59 10.56
C GLU A 48 13.58 -6.32 11.94
N LEU A 49 12.25 -6.25 12.06
CA LEU A 49 11.57 -6.04 13.33
C LEU A 49 11.74 -7.23 14.29
N SER A 50 11.87 -8.46 13.76
CA SER A 50 12.21 -9.64 14.57
C SER A 50 13.63 -9.57 15.10
N ASN A 51 14.59 -9.07 14.30
CA ASN A 51 15.99 -8.97 14.69
C ASN A 51 16.23 -7.94 15.81
N ILE A 52 15.38 -6.92 15.91
CA ILE A 52 15.45 -5.90 16.97
C ILE A 52 14.63 -6.25 18.21
N ASP A 53 14.04 -7.45 18.28
CA ASP A 53 13.21 -7.97 19.38
C ASP A 53 12.01 -7.04 19.74
N GLU A 54 11.60 -6.19 18.79
CA GLU A 54 10.50 -5.23 18.96
C GLU A 54 9.14 -5.87 18.58
N LEU A 55 9.17 -7.05 17.94
CA LEU A 55 7.99 -7.88 17.71
C LEU A 55 7.72 -8.79 18.91
N ASP A 56 6.82 -8.34 19.79
CA ASP A 56 6.21 -9.21 20.78
C ASP A 56 5.23 -10.19 20.09
N TRP A 57 5.73 -11.36 19.72
CA TRP A 57 4.93 -12.46 19.14
C TRP A 57 3.87 -13.02 20.11
N THR A 58 3.90 -12.69 21.40
CA THR A 58 2.84 -13.06 22.35
C THR A 58 1.57 -12.23 22.18
N ARG A 59 1.68 -11.08 21.49
CA ARG A 59 0.58 -10.20 21.09
C ARG A 59 0.46 -10.16 19.56
N GLY A 60 0.13 -11.30 18.95
CA GLY A 60 -0.24 -11.36 17.53
C GLY A 60 -1.50 -10.53 17.26
N CYS A 61 -1.34 -9.35 16.64
CA CYS A 61 -2.47 -8.59 16.12
C CYS A 61 -2.80 -9.11 14.72
N ILE A 62 -3.89 -9.88 14.59
CA ILE A 62 -4.47 -10.21 13.29
C ILE A 62 -5.25 -8.98 12.83
N ASP A 63 -4.64 -8.10 12.03
CA ASP A 63 -5.39 -7.07 11.32
C ASP A 63 -5.92 -7.65 10.00
N ALA A 64 -7.24 -7.68 9.86
CA ALA A 64 -7.92 -8.08 8.65
C ALA A 64 -9.13 -7.18 8.41
N VAL A 65 -8.97 -6.12 7.63
CA VAL A 65 -10.09 -5.45 6.96
C VAL A 65 -9.69 -4.99 5.56
N SER A 66 -9.83 -5.90 4.58
CA SER A 66 -10.01 -5.50 3.17
C SER A 66 -11.45 -5.73 2.73
N VAL A 67 -12.37 -4.91 3.25
CA VAL A 67 -13.76 -4.92 2.76
C VAL A 67 -13.80 -4.13 1.45
N ARG A 68 -13.99 -4.83 0.33
CA ARG A 68 -14.24 -4.20 -0.97
C ARG A 68 -15.54 -3.40 -0.89
N SER A 69 -15.47 -2.07 -1.04
CA SER A 69 -16.67 -1.24 -1.17
C SER A 69 -17.48 -1.70 -2.39
N LYS A 70 -18.78 -2.01 -2.18
CA LYS A 70 -19.71 -2.27 -3.29
C LYS A 70 -19.93 -0.93 -4.00
N ARG A 71 -19.69 -0.90 -5.32
CA ARG A 71 -19.94 0.27 -6.19
C ARG A 71 -21.30 0.89 -5.85
N GLY A 72 -21.30 2.14 -5.42
CA GLY A 72 -22.50 2.97 -5.40
C GLY A 72 -22.95 3.15 -6.85
N ALA A 73 -24.13 2.63 -7.18
CA ALA A 73 -24.81 2.95 -8.42
C ALA A 73 -25.41 4.36 -8.30
N SER A 74 -25.11 5.21 -9.26
CA SER A 74 -25.93 6.35 -9.66
C SER A 74 -25.78 6.50 -11.17
#